data_AF-A0A1F3ZA20-F1
#
_entry.id   AF-A0A1F3ZA20-F1
#
_cell.length_a   1.000
_cell.length_b   1.000
_cell.length_c   1.000
_cell.angle_alpha   90.00
_cell.angle_beta   90.00
_cell.angle_gamma   90.00
#
_symmetry.space_group_name_H-M   'P 1'
#
loop_
_entity.id
_entity.type
_entity.pdbx_description
1 polymer ?
#
loop_
_entity_poly.entity_id
_entity_poly.type
_entity_poly.pdbx_seq_one_letter_code
_entity_poly.pdbx_strand_id
1 'polypeptide(L)'
;MSTNPKTLGLINALIASRNGAPARPLTLSSLLHGSLGMNSGLGALSSYHAPQPRLRGVLEQVFARSEHDRLVEKLSSHLVSNLFSNIKVDLPGHVKPDRIVWTATQRGHEPDAIAYYLAKQCVFEVETADSLGDDHTYEQCRLFSAYVQGRFAEFALVVPIGSAFDARSQLSRWGLIATVHEI
;
A
#
# COMPACT_ATOMS: atom_id res chain seq x y z
N MET A 1 -9.14 -16.72 -46.13
CA MET A 1 -7.92 -16.47 -46.93
C MET A 1 -7.65 -14.97 -46.80
N SER A 2 -6.52 -14.43 -46.34
CA SER A 2 -5.17 -14.92 -46.15
C SER A 2 -4.50 -14.06 -45.07
N THR A 3 -3.67 -14.68 -44.25
CA THR A 3 -2.82 -14.10 -43.19
C THR A 3 -1.59 -13.41 -43.78
N ASN A 4 -1.11 -12.30 -43.19
CA ASN A 4 0.27 -12.30 -42.66
C ASN A 4 0.56 -11.08 -41.74
N PRO A 5 1.10 -11.32 -40.53
CA PRO A 5 1.70 -10.34 -39.64
C PRO A 5 3.21 -10.19 -39.92
N LYS A 6 3.79 -9.02 -39.63
CA LYS A 6 5.20 -8.77 -39.26
C LYS A 6 5.57 -7.32 -39.54
N THR A 7 5.69 -6.50 -38.48
CA THR A 7 6.75 -5.48 -38.44
C THR A 7 7.18 -5.29 -37.00
N LEU A 8 8.30 -5.94 -36.68
CA LEU A 8 9.16 -5.72 -35.53
C LEU A 8 9.92 -4.39 -35.70
N GLY A 9 10.26 -3.75 -34.59
CA GLY A 9 11.22 -2.64 -34.51
C GLY A 9 11.13 -1.95 -33.15
N LEU A 10 11.63 -2.54 -32.06
CA LEU A 10 13.00 -2.29 -31.56
C LEU A 10 13.43 -0.82 -31.65
N ILE A 11 13.19 -0.05 -30.58
CA ILE A 11 13.88 1.22 -30.32
C ILE A 11 14.62 1.11 -28.99
N ASN A 12 15.90 0.79 -29.14
CA ASN A 12 17.08 1.35 -28.48
C ASN A 12 17.07 1.62 -26.96
N ALA A 13 17.77 0.72 -26.27
CA ALA A 13 18.64 1.03 -25.15
C ALA A 13 19.78 1.98 -25.59
N LEU A 14 19.99 3.07 -24.84
CA LEU A 14 21.28 3.78 -24.71
C LEU A 14 21.12 4.90 -23.67
N ILE A 15 21.71 4.72 -22.50
CA ILE A 15 22.71 5.62 -21.88
C ILE A 15 23.33 4.82 -20.73
N ALA A 16 24.58 4.41 -20.95
CA ALA A 16 25.45 3.85 -19.95
C ALA A 16 26.41 4.93 -19.44
N SER A 17 26.70 4.83 -18.15
CA SER A 17 27.93 5.27 -17.48
C SER A 17 28.15 6.77 -17.26
N ARG A 18 28.18 7.15 -15.98
CA ARG A 18 29.30 7.94 -15.47
C ARG A 18 29.61 7.53 -14.03
N ASN A 19 30.85 7.09 -13.86
CA ASN A 19 31.50 6.62 -12.64
C ASN A 19 31.60 7.71 -11.56
N GLY A 20 31.66 7.30 -10.29
CA GLY A 20 32.23 8.13 -9.22
C GLY A 20 31.84 7.72 -7.79
N ALA A 21 32.40 6.63 -7.27
CA ALA A 21 32.65 6.46 -5.83
C ALA A 21 34.06 7.03 -5.54
N PRO A 22 34.46 7.44 -4.30
CA PRO A 22 34.47 6.55 -3.13
C PRO A 22 34.29 7.19 -1.73
N ALA A 23 34.31 6.27 -0.74
CA ALA A 23 34.83 6.40 0.63
C ALA A 23 33.84 6.63 1.80
N ARG A 24 33.72 5.57 2.63
CA ARG A 24 33.32 5.58 4.05
C ARG A 24 34.37 6.32 4.90
N PRO A 25 34.03 6.68 6.16
CA PRO A 25 34.44 5.81 7.26
C PRO A 25 33.35 5.52 8.29
N LEU A 26 33.43 4.30 8.83
CA LEU A 26 32.82 3.90 10.11
C LEU A 26 33.58 4.58 11.26
N THR A 27 32.86 5.06 12.27
CA THR A 27 33.44 5.31 13.59
C THR A 27 32.62 4.59 14.66
N LEU A 28 33.23 3.52 15.18
CA LEU A 28 32.96 2.99 16.50
C LEU A 28 33.49 4.00 17.53
N SER A 29 32.65 4.40 18.47
CA SER A 29 33.11 4.95 19.75
C SER A 29 32.40 4.21 20.87
N SER A 30 33.27 3.59 21.64
CA SER A 30 33.10 2.69 22.77
C SER A 30 33.10 3.46 24.10
N LEU A 31 32.59 2.78 25.14
CA LEU A 31 32.81 3.03 26.58
C LEU A 31 32.03 4.24 27.15
N LEU A 32 31.56 4.29 28.40
CA LEU A 32 32.10 3.81 29.67
C LEU A 32 30.97 3.76 30.75
N HIS A 33 31.02 2.71 31.58
CA HIS A 33 30.90 2.70 33.07
C HIS A 33 29.59 2.94 33.86
N GLY A 34 29.34 1.96 34.75
CA GLY A 34 29.04 2.12 36.18
C GLY A 34 27.55 2.26 36.57
N SER A 35 27.04 1.72 37.68
CA SER A 35 27.61 1.00 38.81
C SER A 35 26.47 0.34 39.62
N LEU A 36 26.86 -0.56 40.52
CA LEU A 36 26.07 -1.23 41.55
C LEU A 36 25.22 -0.26 42.40
N GLY A 37 24.06 -0.76 42.83
CA GLY A 37 23.30 -0.22 43.95
C GLY A 37 22.41 -1.29 44.57
N MET A 38 22.95 -2.08 45.50
CA MET A 38 22.14 -2.81 46.47
C MET A 38 21.57 -1.80 47.47
N ASN A 39 20.27 -1.87 47.76
CA ASN A 39 19.74 -1.41 49.04
C ASN A 39 18.58 -2.32 49.46
N SER A 40 18.83 -3.00 50.58
CA SER A 40 17.90 -3.79 51.37
C SER A 40 16.93 -2.85 52.09
N GLY A 41 15.64 -3.15 52.04
CA GLY A 41 14.61 -2.42 52.79
C GLY A 41 13.36 -3.27 52.98
N LEU A 42 13.37 -4.10 54.03
CA LEU A 42 12.18 -4.78 54.55
C LEU A 42 11.29 -3.72 55.22
N GLY A 43 10.06 -3.57 54.71
CA GLY A 43 9.03 -2.71 55.25
C GLY A 43 7.67 -3.14 54.72
N ALA A 44 7.15 -4.24 55.26
CA ALA A 44 5.83 -4.75 54.93
C ALA A 44 4.77 -3.99 55.72
N LEU A 45 3.94 -3.18 55.04
CA LEU A 45 2.55 -2.94 55.43
C LEU A 45 1.67 -2.64 54.20
N SER A 46 0.76 -3.58 53.96
CA SER A 46 -0.62 -3.41 53.49
C SER A 46 -0.94 -2.22 52.58
N SER A 47 -1.10 -2.51 51.29
CA SER A 47 -2.21 -1.98 50.51
C SER A 47 -2.48 -2.94 49.35
N TYR A 48 -3.70 -3.47 49.30
CA TYR A 48 -4.20 -4.21 48.14
C TYR A 48 -4.31 -3.23 46.97
N HIS A 49 -3.22 -3.06 46.24
CA HIS A 49 -3.23 -2.36 44.97
C HIS A 49 -3.72 -3.36 43.92
N ALA A 50 -5.04 -3.38 43.73
CA ALA A 50 -5.62 -4.06 42.57
C ALA A 50 -4.95 -3.46 41.31
N PRO A 51 -4.34 -4.26 40.43
CA PRO A 51 -3.83 -3.75 39.17
C PRO A 51 -5.02 -3.18 38.41
N GLN A 52 -5.06 -1.85 38.24
CA GLN A 52 -5.99 -1.26 37.29
C GLN A 52 -5.71 -1.92 35.94
N PRO A 53 -6.73 -2.52 35.28
CA PRO A 53 -6.53 -3.07 33.97
C PRO A 53 -6.16 -1.92 33.05
N ARG A 54 -5.04 -2.04 32.32
CA ARG A 54 -4.57 -1.07 31.33
C ARG A 54 -5.48 -1.05 30.09
N LEU A 55 -6.79 -0.93 30.29
CA LEU A 55 -7.80 -0.88 29.24
C LEU A 55 -7.57 0.29 28.28
N ARG A 56 -6.99 1.39 28.78
CA ARG A 56 -6.75 2.59 27.97
C ARG A 56 -5.74 2.35 26.84
N GLY A 57 -4.64 1.64 27.10
CA GLY A 57 -3.62 1.36 26.09
C GLY A 57 -4.04 0.29 25.07
N VAL A 58 -4.90 -0.66 25.48
CA VAL A 58 -5.44 -1.68 24.58
C VAL A 58 -6.52 -1.09 23.66
N LEU A 59 -7.35 -0.16 24.16
CA LEU A 59 -8.35 0.52 23.34
C LEU A 59 -7.71 1.51 22.36
N GLU A 60 -6.70 2.30 22.78
CA GLU A 60 -5.99 3.20 21.87
C GLU A 60 -5.28 2.46 20.71
N GLN A 61 -4.78 1.24 20.93
CA GLN A 61 -4.24 0.40 19.84
C GLN A 61 -5.32 -0.19 18.93
N VAL A 62 -6.52 -0.48 19.45
CA VAL A 62 -7.67 -0.97 18.65
C VAL A 62 -8.27 0.14 17.77
N PHE A 63 -8.06 1.41 18.11
CA PHE A 63 -8.59 2.56 17.37
C PHE A 63 -7.55 3.36 16.57
N ALA A 64 -6.29 2.94 16.57
CA ALA A 64 -5.26 3.56 15.74
C ALA A 64 -5.49 3.18 14.27
N ARG A 65 -6.36 3.94 13.59
CA ARG A 65 -6.58 3.82 12.14
C ARG A 65 -5.27 4.01 11.41
N SER A 66 -4.95 3.05 10.53
CA SER A 66 -3.76 3.10 9.71
C SER A 66 -3.83 4.30 8.75
N GLU A 67 -2.68 4.74 8.23
CA GLU A 67 -2.68 5.76 7.17
C GLU A 67 -3.43 5.27 5.93
N HIS A 68 -3.26 3.98 5.60
CA HIS A 68 -3.98 3.31 4.53
C HIS A 68 -5.50 3.40 4.73
N ASP A 69 -6.03 3.03 5.90
CA ASP A 69 -7.47 3.11 6.20
C ASP A 69 -8.02 4.52 5.96
N ARG A 70 -7.26 5.56 6.34
CA ARG A 70 -7.66 6.96 6.15
C ARG A 70 -7.70 7.33 4.67
N LEU A 71 -6.77 6.85 3.86
CA LEU A 71 -6.80 7.04 2.42
C LEU A 71 -7.99 6.32 1.78
N VAL A 72 -8.29 5.09 2.21
CA VAL A 72 -9.46 4.34 1.75
C VAL A 72 -10.76 5.06 2.11
N GLU A 73 -10.87 5.65 3.31
CA GLU A 73 -12.03 6.47 3.71
C GLU A 73 -12.20 7.72 2.85
N LYS A 74 -11.09 8.41 2.56
CA LYS A 74 -11.12 9.57 1.67
C LYS A 74 -11.47 9.17 0.24
N LEU A 75 -10.96 8.04 -0.26
CA LEU A 75 -11.33 7.47 -1.55
C LEU A 75 -12.84 7.20 -1.60
N SER A 76 -13.39 6.52 -0.60
CA SER A 76 -14.84 6.28 -0.51
C SER A 76 -15.65 7.57 -0.59
N SER A 77 -15.24 8.59 0.18
CA SER A 77 -15.87 9.92 0.16
C SER A 77 -15.76 10.61 -1.20
N HIS A 78 -14.61 10.48 -1.86
CA HIS A 78 -14.36 11.00 -3.21
C HIS A 78 -15.25 10.31 -4.24
N LEU A 79 -15.38 8.98 -4.20
CA LEU A 79 -16.22 8.22 -5.13
C LEU A 79 -17.69 8.63 -5.01
N VAL A 80 -18.21 8.75 -3.78
CA VAL A 80 -19.59 9.23 -3.54
C VAL A 80 -19.78 10.65 -4.10
N SER A 81 -18.85 11.55 -3.81
CA SER A 81 -18.93 12.96 -4.25
C SER A 81 -18.85 13.12 -5.77
N ASN A 82 -18.24 12.17 -6.47
CA ASN A 82 -18.09 12.16 -7.93
C ASN A 82 -19.07 11.23 -8.64
N LEU A 83 -20.20 10.90 -7.99
CA LEU A 83 -21.32 10.16 -8.58
C LEU A 83 -20.95 8.76 -9.09
N PHE A 84 -19.94 8.12 -8.48
CA PHE A 84 -19.72 6.70 -8.69
C PHE A 84 -20.89 5.90 -8.10
N SER A 85 -21.17 4.77 -8.71
CA SER A 85 -22.24 3.84 -8.31
C SER A 85 -21.67 2.48 -7.94
N ASN A 86 -22.49 1.65 -7.27
CA ASN A 86 -22.11 0.30 -6.81
C ASN A 86 -20.74 0.29 -6.10
N ILE A 87 -20.51 1.28 -5.22
CA ILE A 87 -19.28 1.44 -4.48
C ILE A 87 -19.17 0.32 -3.44
N LYS A 88 -18.13 -0.50 -3.56
CA LYS A 88 -17.69 -1.50 -2.60
C LYS A 88 -16.30 -1.08 -2.11
N VAL A 89 -16.05 -1.16 -0.79
CA VAL A 89 -14.81 -0.65 -0.17
C VAL A 89 -14.36 -1.60 0.92
N ASP A 90 -13.07 -1.87 1.03
CA ASP A 90 -12.49 -2.67 2.11
C ASP A 90 -12.35 -1.86 3.41
N LEU A 91 -13.49 -1.50 3.99
CA LEU A 91 -13.58 -0.84 5.28
C LEU A 91 -14.63 -1.50 6.17
N PRO A 92 -14.45 -1.50 7.51
CA PRO A 92 -15.45 -2.00 8.43
C PRO A 92 -16.82 -1.33 8.24
N GLY A 93 -17.87 -2.13 8.11
CA GLY A 93 -19.24 -1.64 7.92
C GLY A 93 -19.65 -1.36 6.47
N HIS A 94 -18.74 -1.53 5.50
CA HIS A 94 -19.05 -1.41 4.07
C HIS A 94 -19.24 -2.78 3.40
N VAL A 95 -19.88 -2.76 2.21
CA VAL A 95 -19.89 -3.93 1.33
C VAL A 95 -18.49 -4.10 0.75
N LYS A 96 -17.87 -5.26 0.98
CA LYS A 96 -16.52 -5.55 0.51
C LYS A 96 -16.45 -5.76 -1.02
N PRO A 97 -15.35 -5.37 -1.68
CA PRO A 97 -15.07 -5.69 -3.06
C PRO A 97 -15.01 -7.21 -3.31
N ASP A 98 -15.37 -7.63 -4.52
CA ASP A 98 -15.24 -9.04 -4.89
C ASP A 98 -13.76 -9.36 -5.11
N ARG A 99 -13.29 -10.47 -4.54
CA ARG A 99 -11.91 -10.94 -4.72
C ARG A 99 -11.62 -11.22 -6.19
N ILE A 100 -10.54 -10.63 -6.69
CA ILE A 100 -10.02 -10.90 -8.03
C ILE A 100 -8.99 -12.02 -7.93
N VAL A 101 -9.05 -13.02 -8.81
CA VAL A 101 -8.17 -14.20 -8.78
C VAL A 101 -7.51 -14.47 -10.13
N TRP A 102 -6.28 -14.99 -10.11
CA TRP A 102 -5.65 -15.61 -11.27
C TRP A 102 -6.34 -16.93 -11.57
N THR A 103 -6.86 -17.10 -12.79
CA THR A 103 -7.57 -18.33 -13.19
C THR A 103 -6.71 -19.59 -13.02
N ALA A 104 -5.42 -19.50 -13.35
CA ALA A 104 -4.51 -20.64 -13.31
C ALA A 104 -4.17 -21.12 -11.88
N THR A 105 -4.03 -20.20 -10.93
CA THR A 105 -3.53 -20.52 -9.58
C THR A 105 -4.57 -20.39 -8.49
N GLN A 106 -5.72 -19.77 -8.78
CA GLN A 106 -6.77 -19.39 -7.81
C GLN A 106 -6.31 -18.47 -6.66
N ARG A 107 -5.03 -18.11 -6.60
CA ARG A 107 -4.51 -17.00 -5.79
C ARG A 107 -5.12 -15.68 -6.27
N GLY A 108 -5.44 -14.81 -5.32
CA GLY A 108 -6.08 -13.53 -5.61
C GLY A 108 -6.10 -12.58 -4.44
N HIS A 109 -6.51 -11.35 -4.70
CA HIS A 109 -6.55 -10.23 -3.77
C HIS A 109 -7.90 -9.52 -3.83
N GLU A 110 -8.33 -8.97 -2.71
CA GLU A 110 -9.46 -8.05 -2.65
C GLU A 110 -8.90 -6.64 -2.93
N PRO A 111 -9.41 -5.90 -3.93
CA PRO A 111 -9.04 -4.49 -4.08
C PRO A 111 -9.53 -3.66 -2.91
N ASP A 112 -8.91 -2.51 -2.66
CA ASP A 112 -9.38 -1.57 -1.64
C ASP A 112 -10.74 -0.97 -1.98
N ALA A 113 -11.03 -0.75 -3.26
CA ALA A 113 -12.37 -0.40 -3.71
C ALA A 113 -12.69 -0.87 -5.13
N ILE A 114 -13.98 -1.11 -5.38
CA ILE A 114 -14.55 -1.26 -6.72
C ILE A 114 -15.76 -0.33 -6.82
N ALA A 115 -15.86 0.39 -7.93
CA ALA A 115 -17.03 1.22 -8.21
C ALA A 115 -17.28 1.31 -9.72
N TYR A 116 -18.37 1.95 -10.11
CA TYR A 116 -18.73 2.18 -11.51
C TYR A 116 -18.92 3.67 -11.77
N TYR A 117 -18.21 4.19 -12.78
CA TYR A 117 -18.49 5.50 -13.34
C TYR A 117 -19.19 5.33 -14.69
N LEU A 118 -20.43 5.81 -14.77
CA LEU A 118 -21.37 5.54 -15.86
C LEU A 118 -21.59 4.01 -16.02
N ALA A 119 -20.83 3.35 -16.88
CA ALA A 119 -20.87 1.90 -17.09
C ALA A 119 -19.49 1.24 -17.04
N LYS A 120 -18.43 2.02 -16.82
CA LYS A 120 -17.05 1.53 -16.74
C LYS A 120 -16.77 1.11 -15.30
N GLN A 121 -16.29 -0.11 -15.11
CA GLN A 121 -15.86 -0.59 -13.80
C GLN A 121 -14.48 0.00 -13.47
N CYS A 122 -14.32 0.53 -12.27
CA CYS A 122 -13.06 1.07 -11.77
C CYS A 122 -12.62 0.21 -10.58
N VAL A 123 -11.41 -0.34 -10.67
CA VAL A 123 -10.74 -1.09 -9.59
C VAL A 123 -9.69 -0.17 -8.99
N PHE A 124 -9.75 0.04 -7.69
CA PHE A 124 -8.84 0.93 -6.97
C PHE A 124 -8.00 0.13 -5.98
N GLU A 125 -6.70 0.41 -6.00
CA GLU A 125 -5.78 0.03 -4.93
C GLU A 125 -5.22 1.31 -4.30
N VAL A 126 -5.14 1.34 -2.98
CA VAL A 126 -4.66 2.44 -2.16
C VAL A 126 -3.31 2.04 -1.57
N GLU A 127 -2.31 2.90 -1.74
CA GLU A 127 -0.97 2.66 -1.20
C GLU A 127 -0.46 3.89 -0.48
N THR A 128 0.28 3.69 0.62
CA THR A 128 0.98 4.78 1.30
C THR A 128 2.31 5.06 0.62
N ALA A 129 2.95 6.19 0.93
CA ALA A 129 4.26 6.48 0.37
C ALA A 129 5.31 5.40 0.71
N ASP A 130 5.14 4.73 1.86
CA ASP A 130 6.09 3.74 2.37
C ASP A 130 5.87 2.33 1.77
N SER A 131 4.66 2.00 1.31
CA SER A 131 4.38 0.73 0.63
C SER A 131 4.66 0.77 -0.88
N LEU A 132 4.81 1.98 -1.45
CA LEU A 132 5.17 2.15 -2.86
C LEU A 132 6.52 1.51 -3.18
N GLY A 133 6.47 0.30 -3.72
CA GLY A 133 7.64 -0.45 -4.17
C GLY A 133 7.84 -1.79 -3.47
N ASP A 134 6.98 -2.15 -2.51
CA ASP A 134 7.02 -3.48 -1.92
C ASP A 134 6.52 -4.57 -2.91
N ASP A 135 6.90 -5.82 -2.63
CA ASP A 135 6.52 -6.96 -3.45
C ASP A 135 5.01 -7.25 -3.40
N HIS A 136 4.34 -6.86 -2.31
CA HIS A 136 2.92 -7.13 -2.10
C HIS A 136 2.05 -6.23 -3.00
N THR A 137 2.29 -4.92 -2.96
CA THR A 137 1.75 -3.90 -3.84
C THR A 137 2.01 -4.27 -5.30
N TYR A 138 3.21 -4.76 -5.63
CA TYR A 138 3.49 -5.24 -6.98
C TYR A 138 2.58 -6.40 -7.39
N GLU A 139 2.42 -7.43 -6.54
CA GLU A 139 1.55 -8.57 -6.82
C GLU A 139 0.09 -8.14 -7.03
N GLN A 140 -0.43 -7.25 -6.17
CA GLN A 140 -1.77 -6.67 -6.26
C GLN A 140 -1.95 -5.86 -7.55
N CYS A 141 -1.09 -4.86 -7.78
CA CYS A 141 -1.14 -4.01 -8.96
C CYS A 141 -1.05 -4.81 -10.26
N ARG A 142 -0.19 -5.84 -10.30
CA ARG A 142 -0.05 -6.72 -11.45
C ARG A 142 -1.34 -7.49 -11.72
N LEU A 143 -1.95 -8.04 -10.68
CA LEU A 143 -3.21 -8.78 -10.78
C LEU A 143 -4.34 -7.88 -11.28
N PHE A 144 -4.50 -6.69 -10.70
CA PHE A 144 -5.60 -5.79 -11.05
C PHE A 144 -5.40 -5.15 -12.43
N SER A 145 -4.18 -4.78 -12.79
CA SER A 145 -3.86 -4.30 -14.14
C SER A 145 -4.18 -5.38 -15.18
N ALA A 146 -3.80 -6.65 -14.93
CA ALA A 146 -4.16 -7.76 -15.82
C ALA A 146 -5.67 -8.05 -15.84
N TYR A 147 -6.35 -7.90 -14.70
CA TYR A 147 -7.81 -8.07 -14.62
C TYR A 147 -8.54 -7.08 -15.52
N VAL A 148 -8.13 -5.82 -15.58
CA VAL A 148 -8.86 -4.82 -16.38
C VAL A 148 -8.53 -4.91 -17.88
N GLN A 149 -7.48 -5.63 -18.28
CA GLN A 149 -7.11 -5.79 -19.69
C GLN A 149 -8.20 -6.50 -20.50
N GLY A 150 -8.59 -5.88 -21.62
CA GLY A 150 -9.62 -6.41 -22.53
C GLY A 150 -11.04 -6.30 -21.98
N ARG A 151 -11.25 -5.63 -20.84
CA ARG A 151 -12.56 -5.36 -20.25
C ARG A 151 -12.94 -3.89 -20.41
N PHE A 152 -14.23 -3.58 -20.27
CA PHE A 152 -14.69 -2.20 -20.13
C PHE A 152 -14.47 -1.72 -18.69
N ALA A 153 -13.20 -1.72 -18.26
CA ALA A 153 -12.77 -1.44 -16.91
C ALA A 153 -11.46 -0.63 -16.88
N GLU A 154 -11.14 -0.03 -15.75
CA GLU A 154 -9.85 0.62 -15.48
C GLU A 154 -9.31 0.25 -14.10
N PHE A 155 -7.99 0.26 -14.00
CA PHE A 155 -7.27 0.10 -12.74
C PHE A 155 -6.63 1.44 -12.37
N ALA A 156 -6.83 1.86 -11.13
CA ALA A 156 -6.38 3.11 -10.55
C ALA A 156 -5.58 2.83 -9.28
N LEU A 157 -4.36 3.38 -9.21
CA LEU A 157 -3.55 3.43 -8.00
C LEU A 157 -3.78 4.76 -7.30
N VAL A 158 -4.21 4.72 -6.04
CA VAL A 158 -4.50 5.88 -5.20
C VAL A 158 -3.38 6.02 -4.19
N VAL A 159 -2.81 7.22 -4.10
CA VAL A 159 -1.65 7.50 -3.23
C VAL A 159 -1.85 8.82 -2.48
N PRO A 160 -1.08 9.08 -1.40
CA PRO A 160 -1.07 10.38 -0.76
C PRO A 160 -0.73 11.51 -1.73
N ILE A 161 -1.26 12.70 -1.45
CA ILE A 161 -0.85 13.94 -2.11
C ILE A 161 0.66 14.13 -2.01
N GLY A 162 1.31 14.33 -3.16
CA GLY A 162 2.76 14.49 -3.30
C GLY A 162 3.45 13.22 -3.83
N SER A 163 2.78 12.07 -3.80
CA SER A 163 3.36 10.77 -4.17
C SER A 163 3.09 10.35 -5.63
N ALA A 164 2.36 11.13 -6.42
CA ALA A 164 2.02 10.73 -7.80
C ALA A 164 3.23 10.47 -8.69
N PHE A 165 4.30 11.25 -8.55
CA PHE A 165 5.50 11.09 -9.37
C PHE A 165 6.18 9.75 -9.10
N ASP A 166 6.34 9.40 -7.82
CA ASP A 166 6.97 8.15 -7.39
C ASP A 166 6.11 6.94 -7.78
N ALA A 167 4.80 7.05 -7.58
CA ALA A 167 3.83 6.02 -7.98
C ALA A 167 3.87 5.74 -9.50
N ARG A 168 3.84 6.80 -10.34
CA ARG A 168 3.96 6.65 -11.80
C ARG A 168 5.31 6.07 -12.21
N SER A 169 6.39 6.51 -11.56
CA SER A 169 7.74 5.99 -11.81
C SER A 169 7.85 4.51 -11.43
N GLN A 170 7.20 4.09 -10.34
CA GLN A 170 7.16 2.70 -9.90
C GLN A 170 6.34 1.82 -10.86
N LEU A 171 5.13 2.26 -11.24
CA LEU A 171 4.29 1.56 -12.24
C LEU A 171 5.01 1.39 -13.58
N SER A 172 5.73 2.42 -14.03
CA SER A 172 6.55 2.35 -15.25
C SER A 172 7.67 1.34 -15.12
N ARG A 173 8.34 1.25 -13.96
CA ARG A 173 9.39 0.24 -13.70
C ARG A 173 8.83 -1.18 -13.72
N TRP A 174 7.61 -1.37 -13.25
CA TRP A 174 6.91 -2.65 -13.29
C TRP A 174 6.28 -2.97 -14.67
N GLY A 175 6.26 -2.01 -15.60
CA GLY A 175 5.60 -2.17 -16.89
C GLY A 175 4.08 -2.33 -16.78
N LEU A 176 3.47 -1.74 -15.74
CA LEU A 176 2.03 -1.81 -15.48
C LEU A 176 1.33 -0.54 -15.96
N ILE A 177 0.12 -0.71 -16.48
CA ILE A 177 -0.75 0.39 -16.89
C ILE A 177 -1.81 0.58 -15.81
N ALA A 178 -1.82 1.77 -15.21
CA ALA A 178 -2.82 2.23 -14.25
C ALA A 178 -2.96 3.75 -14.33
N THR A 179 -4.13 4.29 -13.98
CA THR A 179 -4.25 5.71 -13.64
C THR A 179 -3.72 5.94 -12.22
N VAL A 180 -3.18 7.13 -11.94
CA VAL A 180 -2.72 7.50 -10.60
C VAL A 180 -3.54 8.68 -10.12
N HIS A 181 -4.11 8.54 -8.92
CA HIS A 181 -4.91 9.55 -8.24
C HIS A 181 -4.29 9.90 -6.89
N GLU A 182 -4.26 11.19 -6.56
CA GLU A 182 -3.80 11.69 -5.27
C GLU A 182 -4.98 12.10 -4.40
N ILE A 183 -4.98 11.67 -3.13
CA ILE A 183 -6.07 11.91 -2.16
C ILE A 183 -5.50 12.24 -0.76
#